data_AF-A0A420V8I4-F1
#
_entry.id   AF-A0A420V8I4-F1
#
_cell.length_a   1.000
_cell.length_b   1.000
_cell.length_c   1.000
_cell.angle_alpha   90.00
_cell.angle_beta   90.00
_cell.angle_gamma   90.00
#
_symmetry.space_group_name_H-M   'P 1'
#
loop_
_entity.id
_entity.type
_entity.pdbx_description
1 polymer ?
#
loop_
_entity_poly.entity_id
_entity_poly.type
_entity_poly.pdbx_seq_one_letter_code
_entity_poly.pdbx_strand_id
1 'polypeptide(L)'
;MSQNEAVDAEDPAGTGDTGHREDAEAPGATGTGRPDPGSGIPEHVRSLDPRSLRGLAHPLRIRLLGALREYGPATASQLGARLGESSGATSYHLRQLAEHGFVVDVPELGTARERWWRAGQRGIQSRTKDFTGHPDPAVRGAFDLLLHEVATIHAQELGTWLGTLHEWSDEWRDAGEVSDYSVRLTPELAKEMNQELQQVIEGYRERAVEAGVEGSAPVRVHVHAFPRAEEKPDGPGGRPGSGEGASGPAPGKNP
;
A
#
# COMPACT_ATOMS: atom_id res chain seq x y z
N MET A 1 39.99 -52.55 74.65
CA MET A 1 39.33 -53.29 73.57
C MET A 1 38.95 -52.23 72.52
N SER A 2 39.92 -51.63 71.84
CA SER A 2 40.72 -52.18 70.71
C SER A 2 39.78 -52.46 69.53
N GLN A 3 39.92 -51.84 68.35
CA GLN A 3 41.11 -51.52 67.53
C GLN A 3 40.80 -50.20 66.75
N ASN A 4 41.60 -49.12 66.63
CA ASN A 4 42.95 -48.86 66.06
C ASN A 4 43.17 -49.51 64.67
N GLU A 5 43.53 -48.84 63.58
CA GLU A 5 44.69 -47.97 63.26
C GLU A 5 44.34 -47.07 62.03
N ALA A 6 44.78 -45.80 61.94
CA ALA A 6 46.00 -45.29 61.26
C ALA A 6 46.05 -45.65 59.75
N VAL A 7 46.47 -44.83 58.77
CA VAL A 7 47.58 -43.87 58.67
C VAL A 7 47.39 -42.99 57.41
N ASP A 8 48.14 -41.89 57.37
CA ASP A 8 48.44 -41.02 56.23
C ASP A 8 48.85 -41.69 54.90
N ALA A 9 48.69 -40.87 53.84
CA ALA A 9 49.55 -40.68 52.67
C ALA A 9 49.13 -41.28 51.31
N GLU A 10 49.43 -40.44 50.29
CA GLU A 10 49.66 -40.70 48.86
C GLU A 10 48.50 -40.39 47.88
N ASP A 11 48.71 -39.29 47.13
CA ASP A 11 48.10 -38.95 45.85
C ASP A 11 48.85 -39.71 44.73
N PRO A 12 48.16 -40.33 43.76
CA PRO A 12 48.28 -39.78 42.41
C PRO A 12 47.02 -39.89 41.52
N ALA A 13 46.75 -38.80 40.81
CA ALA A 13 46.32 -38.69 39.40
C ALA A 13 45.24 -39.65 38.86
N GLY A 14 44.07 -39.09 38.51
CA GLY A 14 43.10 -39.76 37.64
C GLY A 14 41.82 -39.01 37.33
N THR A 15 41.90 -38.05 36.38
CA THR A 15 40.94 -37.85 35.28
C THR A 15 39.55 -37.23 35.53
N GLY A 16 39.28 -36.14 34.80
CA GLY A 16 37.95 -35.77 34.26
C GLY A 16 37.24 -34.66 35.03
N ASP A 17 37.28 -33.40 34.56
CA ASP A 17 36.30 -32.81 33.63
C ASP A 17 34.94 -32.53 34.34
N THR A 18 34.52 -31.30 34.66
CA THR A 18 34.35 -30.12 33.80
C THR A 18 34.23 -28.86 34.69
N GLY A 19 35.14 -27.89 34.52
CA GLY A 19 34.82 -26.47 34.72
C GLY A 19 33.98 -25.98 33.54
N HIS A 20 33.39 -24.79 33.49
CA HIS A 20 33.54 -23.58 34.27
C HIS A 20 32.33 -22.70 33.89
N ARG A 21 31.76 -22.00 34.86
CA ARG A 21 30.75 -20.95 34.62
C ARG A 21 31.43 -19.71 34.04
N GLU A 22 30.73 -19.11 33.07
CA GLU A 22 30.49 -17.67 32.86
C GLU A 22 31.68 -16.71 33.09
N ASP A 23 32.19 -16.11 32.01
CA ASP A 23 31.81 -14.72 31.69
C ASP A 23 32.39 -14.20 30.37
N ALA A 24 31.46 -13.68 29.57
CA ALA A 24 31.53 -12.78 28.42
C ALA A 24 32.89 -12.27 27.90
N GLU A 25 33.26 -12.76 26.71
CA GLU A 25 34.07 -12.04 25.72
C GLU A 25 33.24 -11.91 24.43
N ALA A 26 33.05 -10.68 23.95
CA ALA A 26 32.32 -10.39 22.73
C ALA A 26 33.10 -10.84 21.48
N PRO A 27 32.40 -11.28 20.42
CA PRO A 27 32.88 -10.97 19.08
C PRO A 27 31.80 -10.27 18.24
N GLY A 28 32.26 -9.26 17.51
CA GLY A 28 31.46 -8.55 16.52
C GLY A 28 30.89 -9.47 15.46
N ALA A 29 29.69 -9.13 15.03
CA ALA A 29 29.18 -9.49 13.72
C ALA A 29 28.45 -8.27 13.18
N THR A 30 29.20 -7.44 12.44
CA THR A 30 28.65 -6.58 11.39
C THR A 30 27.95 -7.46 10.36
N GLY A 31 26.68 -7.77 10.61
CA GLY A 31 25.77 -8.30 9.61
C GLY A 31 25.28 -7.16 8.73
N THR A 32 26.15 -6.59 7.90
CA THR A 32 25.69 -5.85 6.72
C THR A 32 25.15 -6.87 5.73
N GLY A 33 23.91 -7.30 5.95
CA GLY A 33 23.13 -7.98 4.93
C GLY A 33 23.04 -7.06 3.73
N ARG A 34 23.72 -7.42 2.64
CA ARG A 34 23.56 -6.74 1.36
C ARG A 34 22.08 -6.88 0.97
N PRO A 35 21.33 -5.77 0.75
CA PRO A 35 19.94 -5.87 0.35
C PRO A 35 19.84 -6.69 -0.93
N ASP A 36 18.87 -7.61 -0.98
CA ASP A 36 18.59 -8.43 -2.15
C ASP A 36 18.36 -7.52 -3.37
N PRO A 37 19.18 -7.62 -4.43
CA PRO A 37 19.03 -6.80 -5.63
C PRO A 37 17.68 -6.99 -6.35
N GLY A 38 16.91 -8.05 -6.01
CA GLY A 38 15.55 -8.29 -6.51
C GLY A 38 14.41 -7.65 -5.71
N SER A 39 14.66 -7.21 -4.47
CA SER A 39 13.64 -6.74 -3.53
C SER A 39 13.29 -5.25 -3.65
N GLY A 40 13.96 -4.50 -4.52
CA GLY A 40 13.99 -3.03 -4.49
C GLY A 40 12.67 -2.35 -4.85
N ILE A 41 11.70 -2.34 -3.93
CA ILE A 41 10.65 -1.32 -3.91
C ILE A 41 11.40 0.03 -3.85
N PRO A 42 11.20 0.93 -4.82
CA PRO A 42 11.96 2.17 -4.84
C PRO A 42 11.68 2.96 -3.56
N GLU A 43 12.67 3.60 -2.97
CA GLU A 43 12.47 4.33 -1.70
C GLU A 43 11.92 5.75 -1.91
N HIS A 44 12.14 6.33 -3.09
CA HIS A 44 11.86 7.75 -3.34
C HIS A 44 10.42 8.01 -3.85
N VAL A 45 9.83 9.12 -3.39
CA VAL A 45 8.53 9.64 -3.84
C VAL A 45 8.75 10.77 -4.83
N ARG A 46 8.15 10.68 -6.02
CA ARG A 46 8.29 11.70 -7.08
C ARG A 46 7.22 12.77 -7.00
N SER A 47 7.62 14.04 -7.06
CA SER A 47 6.69 15.13 -7.38
C SER A 47 6.29 15.07 -8.85
N LEU A 48 5.00 15.01 -9.15
CA LEU A 48 4.48 15.16 -10.50
C LEU A 48 4.58 16.61 -10.96
N ASP A 49 4.91 16.75 -12.24
CA ASP A 49 4.79 17.98 -13.02
C ASP A 49 3.92 17.73 -14.28
N PRO A 50 3.40 18.78 -14.95
CA PRO A 50 2.57 18.64 -16.14
C PRO A 50 3.19 17.81 -17.27
N ARG A 51 4.51 17.85 -17.44
CA ARG A 51 5.21 17.07 -18.47
C ARG A 51 5.22 15.58 -18.14
N SER A 52 5.51 15.24 -16.88
CA SER A 52 5.50 13.86 -16.39
C SER A 52 4.09 13.26 -16.34
N LEU A 53 3.06 14.06 -16.06
CA LEU A 53 1.67 13.60 -16.02
C LEU A 53 1.20 12.97 -17.33
N ARG A 54 1.72 13.44 -18.49
CA ARG A 54 1.44 12.82 -19.80
C ARG A 54 1.82 11.33 -19.87
N GLY A 55 2.81 10.92 -19.09
CA GLY A 55 3.20 9.51 -18.92
C GLY A 55 2.16 8.66 -18.20
N LEU A 56 1.23 9.26 -17.47
CA LEU A 56 0.15 8.60 -16.73
C LEU A 56 -1.24 8.86 -17.31
N ALA A 57 -1.35 9.60 -18.41
CA ALA A 57 -2.61 9.90 -19.09
C ALA A 57 -3.21 8.69 -19.83
N HIS A 58 -3.25 7.52 -19.18
CA HIS A 58 -3.90 6.30 -19.65
C HIS A 58 -4.17 5.37 -18.45
N PRO A 59 -5.40 4.85 -18.26
CA PRO A 59 -5.76 3.98 -17.13
C PRO A 59 -4.81 2.78 -16.95
N LEU A 60 -4.53 2.06 -18.04
CA LEU A 60 -3.62 0.90 -17.98
C LEU A 60 -2.20 1.27 -17.51
N ARG A 61 -1.70 2.49 -17.80
CA ARG A 61 -0.37 2.91 -17.31
C ARG A 61 -0.36 3.12 -15.80
N ILE A 62 -1.46 3.62 -15.24
CA ILE A 62 -1.63 3.78 -13.79
C ILE A 62 -1.69 2.41 -13.12
N ARG A 63 -2.49 1.48 -13.67
CA ARG A 63 -2.59 0.10 -13.19
C ARG A 63 -1.27 -0.67 -13.26
N LEU A 64 -0.53 -0.54 -14.36
CA LEU A 64 0.80 -1.16 -14.52
C LEU A 64 1.80 -0.63 -13.49
N LEU A 65 1.82 0.69 -13.26
CA LEU A 65 2.69 1.30 -12.26
C LEU A 65 2.31 0.86 -10.84
N GLY A 66 1.00 0.74 -10.54
CA GLY A 66 0.50 0.20 -9.28
C GLY A 66 0.98 -1.24 -9.06
N ALA A 67 0.76 -2.12 -10.03
CA ALA A 67 1.16 -3.52 -9.96
C ALA A 67 2.67 -3.71 -9.75
N LEU A 68 3.51 -2.88 -10.38
CA LEU A 68 4.96 -2.92 -10.20
C LEU A 68 5.43 -2.41 -8.82
N ARG A 69 4.64 -1.56 -8.16
CA ARG A 69 4.92 -1.08 -6.80
C ARG A 69 4.50 -2.10 -5.76
N GLU A 70 3.36 -2.74 -5.97
CA GLU A 70 2.77 -3.68 -5.03
C GLU A 70 3.45 -5.04 -5.07
N TYR A 71 3.64 -5.59 -6.28
CA TYR A 71 4.13 -6.96 -6.46
C TYR A 71 5.59 -7.03 -6.90
N GLY A 72 6.28 -5.89 -6.98
CA GLY A 72 7.67 -5.81 -7.37
C GLY A 72 7.93 -5.97 -8.87
N PRO A 73 9.20 -6.22 -9.26
CA PRO A 73 9.61 -6.32 -10.66
C PRO A 73 8.88 -7.42 -11.43
N ALA A 74 8.51 -7.16 -12.69
CA ALA A 74 7.80 -8.11 -13.53
C ALA A 74 8.06 -7.89 -15.03
N THR A 75 7.85 -8.95 -15.82
CA THR A 75 7.84 -8.89 -17.29
C THR A 75 6.50 -8.37 -17.84
N ALA A 76 6.50 -7.95 -19.10
CA ALA A 76 5.27 -7.54 -19.78
C ALA A 76 4.22 -8.68 -19.87
N SER A 77 4.65 -9.93 -20.01
CA SER A 77 3.76 -11.09 -20.06
C SER A 77 3.09 -11.36 -18.70
N GLN A 78 3.86 -11.29 -17.60
CA GLN A 78 3.30 -11.44 -16.25
C GLN A 78 2.31 -10.33 -15.91
N LEU A 79 2.64 -9.08 -16.24
CA LEU A 79 1.75 -7.93 -16.04
C LEU A 79 0.50 -8.01 -16.92
N GLY A 80 0.65 -8.43 -18.18
CA GLY A 80 -0.48 -8.65 -19.09
C GLY A 80 -1.43 -9.72 -18.55
N ALA A 81 -0.90 -10.88 -18.14
CA ALA A 81 -1.69 -11.94 -17.53
C ALA A 81 -2.44 -11.47 -16.26
N ARG A 82 -1.76 -10.69 -15.39
CA ARG A 82 -2.37 -10.16 -14.17
C ARG A 82 -3.50 -9.17 -14.45
N LEU A 83 -3.33 -8.31 -15.44
CA LEU A 83 -4.27 -7.21 -15.72
C LEU A 83 -5.31 -7.54 -16.79
N GLY A 84 -5.29 -8.76 -17.34
CA GLY A 84 -6.19 -9.17 -18.43
C GLY A 84 -5.87 -8.49 -19.77
N GLU A 85 -4.60 -8.14 -20.00
CA GLU A 85 -4.15 -7.39 -21.16
C GLU A 85 -3.18 -8.20 -22.03
N SER A 86 -3.11 -7.87 -23.32
CA SER A 86 -2.15 -8.52 -24.22
C SER A 86 -0.72 -8.09 -23.92
N SER A 87 0.24 -9.02 -24.04
CA SER A 87 1.67 -8.73 -23.84
C SER A 87 2.19 -7.63 -24.79
N GLY A 88 1.63 -7.51 -25.99
CA GLY A 88 1.94 -6.45 -26.95
C GLY A 88 1.52 -5.06 -26.45
N ALA A 89 0.26 -4.92 -26.00
CA ALA A 89 -0.25 -3.67 -25.44
C ALA A 89 0.51 -3.29 -24.15
N THR A 90 0.71 -4.26 -23.25
CA THR A 90 1.46 -4.06 -22.01
C THR A 90 2.89 -3.59 -22.28
N SER A 91 3.58 -4.20 -23.23
CA SER A 91 4.94 -3.80 -23.63
C SER A 91 5.00 -2.37 -24.17
N TYR A 92 3.99 -1.96 -24.95
CA TYR A 92 3.90 -0.58 -25.45
C TYR A 92 3.74 0.41 -24.29
N HIS A 93 2.84 0.16 -23.36
CA HIS A 93 2.60 1.05 -22.23
C HIS A 93 3.78 1.12 -21.24
N LEU A 94 4.50 0.01 -21.03
CA LEU A 94 5.72 0.00 -20.21
C LEU A 94 6.83 0.86 -20.82
N ARG A 95 7.01 0.83 -22.14
CA ARG A 95 7.96 1.74 -22.83
C ARG A 95 7.58 3.21 -22.65
N GLN A 96 6.29 3.53 -22.80
CA GLN A 96 5.79 4.89 -22.56
C GLN A 96 6.00 5.35 -21.11
N LEU A 97 5.75 4.48 -20.13
CA LEU A 97 6.06 4.76 -18.73
C LEU A 97 7.57 5.00 -18.51
N ALA A 98 8.42 4.23 -19.19
CA ALA A 98 9.87 4.32 -19.10
C ALA A 98 10.43 5.62 -19.70
N GLU A 99 9.88 6.07 -20.83
CA GLU A 99 10.22 7.37 -21.44
C GLU A 99 9.99 8.55 -20.48
N HIS A 100 8.99 8.42 -19.60
CA HIS A 100 8.70 9.39 -18.55
C HIS A 100 9.37 9.08 -17.21
N GLY A 101 10.13 7.99 -17.11
CA GLY A 101 10.88 7.56 -15.94
C GLY A 101 10.03 6.99 -14.79
N PHE A 102 8.79 6.56 -15.05
CA PHE A 102 7.95 5.93 -14.01
C PHE A 102 8.27 4.46 -13.77
N VAL A 103 8.84 3.79 -14.78
CA VAL A 103 9.35 2.42 -14.67
C VAL A 103 10.75 2.39 -15.25
N VAL A 104 11.55 1.46 -14.78
CA VAL A 104 12.93 1.24 -15.25
C VAL A 104 13.13 -0.21 -15.59
N ASP A 105 14.03 -0.44 -16.55
CA ASP A 105 14.48 -1.77 -16.94
C ASP A 105 15.35 -2.38 -15.84
N VAL A 106 15.26 -3.69 -15.68
CA VAL A 106 16.05 -4.48 -14.71
C VAL A 106 16.77 -5.59 -15.47
N PRO A 107 17.83 -5.27 -16.21
CA PRO A 107 18.50 -6.24 -17.08
C PRO A 107 19.08 -7.42 -16.30
N GLU A 108 19.36 -7.27 -15.01
CA GLU A 108 19.93 -8.31 -14.15
C GLU A 108 18.95 -9.47 -13.89
N LEU A 109 17.64 -9.22 -13.96
CA LEU A 109 16.58 -10.23 -13.84
C LEU A 109 16.21 -10.85 -15.20
N GLY A 110 16.62 -10.21 -16.29
CA GLY A 110 16.26 -10.59 -17.64
C GLY A 110 17.18 -11.63 -18.27
N THR A 111 16.67 -12.20 -19.36
CA THR A 111 17.48 -12.96 -20.32
C THR A 111 17.56 -12.18 -21.62
N ALA A 112 18.31 -12.67 -22.62
CA ALA A 112 18.34 -12.07 -23.95
C ALA A 112 16.95 -11.94 -24.63
N ARG A 113 15.93 -12.66 -24.14
CA ARG A 113 14.56 -12.68 -24.68
C ARG A 113 13.52 -12.03 -23.77
N GLU A 114 13.87 -11.75 -22.53
CA GLU A 114 12.91 -11.29 -21.52
C GLU A 114 13.36 -10.00 -20.87
N ARG A 115 12.50 -8.99 -20.94
CA ARG A 115 12.73 -7.67 -20.35
C ARG A 115 11.91 -7.53 -19.08
N TRP A 116 12.61 -7.22 -17.99
CA TRP A 116 12.02 -7.02 -16.67
C TRP A 116 11.90 -5.54 -16.37
N TRP A 117 10.80 -5.19 -15.73
CA TRP A 117 10.50 -3.82 -15.37
C TRP A 117 10.29 -3.73 -13.87
N ARG A 118 10.72 -2.63 -13.27
CA ARG A 118 10.34 -2.25 -11.91
C ARG A 118 9.80 -0.83 -11.88
N ALA A 119 9.02 -0.50 -10.87
CA ALA A 119 8.66 0.89 -10.63
C ALA A 119 9.94 1.72 -10.44
N GLY A 120 9.97 2.94 -10.96
CA GLY A 120 11.09 3.86 -10.76
C GLY A 120 11.02 4.57 -9.41
N GLN A 121 9.82 4.69 -8.83
CA GLN A 121 9.54 5.41 -7.58
C GLN A 121 8.49 4.69 -6.74
N ARG A 122 8.56 4.84 -5.40
CA ARG A 122 7.65 4.26 -4.42
C ARG A 122 6.23 4.78 -4.57
N GLY A 123 6.15 6.05 -4.94
CA GLY A 123 4.92 6.80 -4.92
C GLY A 123 5.06 8.08 -5.72
N ILE A 124 3.92 8.75 -5.83
CA ILE A 124 3.78 10.02 -6.52
C ILE A 124 3.12 10.99 -5.54
N GLN A 125 3.66 12.20 -5.48
CA GLN A 125 3.04 13.34 -4.83
C GLN A 125 2.70 14.39 -5.89
N SER A 126 1.61 15.11 -5.67
CA SER A 126 1.19 16.21 -6.53
C SER A 126 0.52 17.27 -5.67
N ARG A 127 0.65 18.54 -6.07
CA ARG A 127 -0.19 19.61 -5.54
C ARG A 127 -1.36 19.77 -6.48
N THR A 128 -2.55 19.37 -6.04
CA THR A 128 -3.80 19.42 -6.83
C THR A 128 -3.98 20.75 -7.57
N LYS A 129 -3.71 21.87 -6.90
CA LYS A 129 -3.83 23.23 -7.48
C LYS A 129 -2.94 23.47 -8.71
N ASP A 130 -1.78 22.82 -8.79
CA ASP A 130 -0.81 22.99 -9.88
C ASP A 130 -1.37 22.37 -11.19
N PHE A 131 -2.38 21.51 -11.09
CA PHE A 131 -3.02 20.83 -12.22
C PHE A 131 -4.43 21.35 -12.49
N THR A 132 -5.29 21.46 -11.47
CA THR A 132 -6.70 21.86 -11.68
C THR A 132 -6.85 23.30 -12.18
N GLY A 133 -5.92 24.18 -11.82
CA GLY A 133 -5.87 25.57 -12.31
C GLY A 133 -4.98 25.79 -13.54
N HIS A 134 -4.41 24.74 -14.12
CA HIS A 134 -3.46 24.87 -15.23
C HIS A 134 -4.14 25.42 -16.50
N PRO A 135 -3.51 26.31 -17.30
CA PRO A 135 -4.15 26.90 -18.49
C PRO A 135 -4.45 25.89 -19.60
N ASP A 136 -3.61 24.89 -19.78
CA ASP A 136 -3.79 23.83 -20.79
C ASP A 136 -4.91 22.83 -20.38
N PRO A 137 -6.01 22.71 -21.15
CA PRO A 137 -7.08 21.74 -20.87
C PRO A 137 -6.63 20.28 -20.92
N ALA A 138 -5.61 19.94 -21.71
CA ALA A 138 -5.10 18.58 -21.79
C ALA A 138 -4.42 18.15 -20.47
N VAL A 139 -3.72 19.08 -19.81
CA VAL A 139 -3.12 18.85 -18.49
C VAL A 139 -4.19 18.63 -17.44
N ARG A 140 -5.25 19.46 -17.43
CA ARG A 140 -6.39 19.30 -16.52
C ARG A 140 -7.06 17.95 -16.70
N GLY A 141 -7.43 17.61 -17.95
CA GLY A 141 -8.08 16.33 -18.25
C GLY A 141 -7.23 15.11 -17.93
N ALA A 142 -5.91 15.17 -18.14
CA ALA A 142 -5.00 14.08 -17.75
C ALA A 142 -4.93 13.89 -16.23
N PHE A 143 -5.01 14.98 -15.46
CA PHE A 143 -5.01 14.93 -14.00
C PHE A 143 -6.34 14.40 -13.46
N ASP A 144 -7.47 14.84 -14.06
CA ASP A 144 -8.79 14.33 -13.72
C ASP A 144 -8.85 12.81 -13.98
N LEU A 145 -8.35 12.34 -15.13
CA LEU A 145 -8.27 10.91 -15.44
C LEU A 145 -7.45 10.15 -14.38
N LEU A 146 -6.29 10.70 -13.98
CA LEU A 146 -5.45 10.09 -12.95
C LEU A 146 -6.22 9.94 -11.62
N LEU A 147 -6.89 11.00 -11.16
CA LEU A 147 -7.62 10.98 -9.90
C LEU A 147 -8.80 9.99 -9.92
N HIS A 148 -9.54 9.94 -11.03
CA HIS A 148 -10.67 9.00 -11.16
C HIS A 148 -10.18 7.55 -11.20
N GLU A 149 -9.12 7.24 -11.94
CA GLU A 149 -8.57 5.87 -11.96
C GLU A 149 -8.03 5.47 -10.57
N VAL A 150 -7.37 6.37 -9.85
CA VAL A 150 -6.94 6.11 -8.46
C VAL A 150 -8.14 5.83 -7.55
N ALA A 151 -9.22 6.61 -7.66
CA ALA A 151 -10.44 6.35 -6.90
C ALA A 151 -11.08 5.01 -7.25
N THR A 152 -11.10 4.63 -8.53
CA THR A 152 -11.57 3.31 -8.98
C THR A 152 -10.75 2.18 -8.38
N ILE A 153 -9.42 2.28 -8.40
CA ILE A 153 -8.52 1.29 -7.78
C ILE A 153 -8.79 1.18 -6.28
N HIS A 154 -8.92 2.31 -5.58
CA HIS A 154 -9.20 2.31 -4.15
C HIS A 154 -10.53 1.62 -3.81
N ALA A 155 -11.58 1.89 -4.58
CA ALA A 155 -12.87 1.23 -4.42
C ALA A 155 -12.79 -0.29 -4.69
N GLN A 156 -12.00 -0.71 -5.67
CA GLN A 156 -11.77 -2.13 -5.97
C GLN A 156 -11.02 -2.83 -4.82
N GLU A 157 -9.91 -2.25 -4.36
CA GLU A 157 -9.11 -2.78 -3.23
C GLU A 157 -9.97 -2.91 -1.95
N LEU A 158 -10.77 -1.88 -1.64
CA LEU A 158 -11.71 -1.92 -0.52
C LEU A 158 -12.77 -3.03 -0.70
N GLY A 159 -13.36 -3.13 -1.90
CA GLY A 159 -14.34 -4.17 -2.22
C GLY A 159 -13.76 -5.58 -2.09
N THR A 160 -12.51 -5.79 -2.54
CA THR A 160 -11.80 -7.07 -2.38
C THR A 160 -11.56 -7.41 -0.92
N TRP A 161 -11.09 -6.46 -0.11
CA TRP A 161 -10.90 -6.68 1.32
C TRP A 161 -12.23 -7.04 2.01
N LEU A 162 -13.30 -6.27 1.77
CA LEU A 162 -14.64 -6.58 2.29
C LEU A 162 -15.15 -7.96 1.87
N GLY A 163 -14.94 -8.34 0.61
CA GLY A 163 -15.34 -9.65 0.07
C GLY A 163 -14.56 -10.82 0.66
N THR A 164 -13.32 -10.58 1.11
CA THR A 164 -12.42 -11.59 1.68
C THR A 164 -12.33 -11.56 3.20
N LEU A 165 -13.05 -10.66 3.89
CA LEU A 165 -12.98 -10.48 5.35
C LEU A 165 -13.05 -11.79 6.15
N HIS A 166 -13.92 -12.71 5.73
CA HIS A 166 -14.14 -14.00 6.38
C HIS A 166 -12.94 -14.97 6.28
N GLU A 167 -11.98 -14.70 5.39
CA GLU A 167 -10.76 -15.48 5.19
C GLU A 167 -9.61 -15.02 6.11
N TRP A 168 -9.73 -13.84 6.73
CA TRP A 168 -8.70 -13.27 7.61
C TRP A 168 -8.85 -13.73 9.06
N SER A 169 -7.74 -13.76 9.81
CA SER A 169 -7.74 -14.09 11.24
C SER A 169 -8.55 -13.07 12.06
N ASP A 170 -8.97 -13.45 13.28
CA ASP A 170 -9.70 -12.53 14.16
C ASP A 170 -8.87 -11.27 14.47
N GLU A 171 -7.55 -11.41 14.64
CA GLU A 171 -6.64 -10.29 14.89
C GLU A 171 -6.62 -9.30 13.72
N TRP A 172 -6.62 -9.78 12.47
CA TRP A 172 -6.64 -8.92 11.29
C TRP A 172 -8.03 -8.32 11.00
N ARG A 173 -9.10 -9.00 11.41
CA ARG A 173 -10.45 -8.45 11.35
C ARG A 173 -10.67 -7.34 12.37
N ASP A 174 -10.08 -7.44 13.56
CA ASP A 174 -10.13 -6.39 14.61
C ASP A 174 -9.22 -5.20 14.28
N ALA A 175 -8.05 -5.46 13.69
CA ALA A 175 -7.12 -4.40 13.30
C ALA A 175 -7.55 -3.63 12.02
N GLY A 176 -8.34 -4.25 11.15
CA GLY A 176 -8.84 -3.64 9.93
C GLY A 176 -10.03 -2.71 10.20
N GLU A 177 -10.07 -1.56 9.54
CA GLU A 177 -11.06 -0.52 9.82
C GLU A 177 -11.69 0.04 8.53
N VAL A 178 -13.01 0.27 8.58
CA VAL A 178 -13.72 1.15 7.64
C VAL A 178 -14.57 2.10 8.46
N SER A 179 -14.09 3.32 8.59
CA SER A 179 -14.72 4.37 9.39
C SER A 179 -14.90 5.64 8.57
N ASP A 180 -15.97 6.37 8.86
CA ASP A 180 -16.16 7.73 8.38
C ASP A 180 -16.22 8.71 9.54
N TYR A 181 -15.54 9.84 9.37
CA TYR A 181 -15.50 10.93 10.34
C TYR A 181 -15.95 12.21 9.66
N SER A 182 -16.87 12.94 10.30
CA SER A 182 -17.35 14.24 9.81
C SER A 182 -16.91 15.33 10.78
N VAL A 183 -16.01 16.20 10.33
CA VAL A 183 -15.48 17.34 11.08
C VAL A 183 -15.59 18.62 10.26
N ARG A 184 -15.90 19.75 10.92
CA ARG A 184 -15.91 21.08 10.29
C ARG A 184 -14.53 21.71 10.48
N LEU A 185 -13.81 21.93 9.38
CA LEU A 185 -12.45 22.49 9.38
C LEU A 185 -12.34 23.66 8.40
N THR A 186 -11.44 24.60 8.69
CA THR A 186 -10.96 25.55 7.68
C THR A 186 -9.97 24.86 6.73
N PRO A 187 -9.65 25.43 5.55
CA PRO A 187 -8.63 24.86 4.67
C PRO A 187 -7.26 24.68 5.34
N GLU A 188 -6.87 25.58 6.23
CA GLU A 188 -5.62 25.53 6.99
C GLU A 188 -5.61 24.31 7.91
N LEU A 189 -6.67 24.13 8.70
CA LEU A 189 -6.82 22.99 9.61
C LEU A 189 -6.95 21.67 8.85
N ALA A 190 -7.64 21.66 7.70
CA ALA A 190 -7.71 20.47 6.86
C ALA A 190 -6.34 20.08 6.28
N LYS A 191 -5.53 21.07 5.91
CA LYS A 191 -4.16 20.84 5.44
C LYS A 191 -3.28 20.32 6.58
N GLU A 192 -3.36 20.91 7.77
CA GLU A 192 -2.65 20.48 8.97
C GLU A 192 -2.99 19.02 9.31
N MET A 193 -4.28 18.69 9.44
CA MET A 193 -4.75 17.32 9.67
C MET A 193 -4.20 16.33 8.63
N ASN A 194 -4.24 16.68 7.34
CA ASN A 194 -3.68 15.82 6.29
C ASN A 194 -2.16 15.62 6.43
N GLN A 195 -1.42 16.64 6.88
CA GLN A 195 0.01 16.55 7.12
C GLN A 195 0.33 15.67 8.34
N GLU A 196 -0.48 15.74 9.39
CA GLU A 196 -0.35 14.87 10.57
C GLU A 196 -0.66 13.41 10.23
N LEU A 197 -1.75 13.16 9.51
CA LEU A 197 -2.09 11.82 9.01
C LEU A 197 -0.97 11.23 8.16
N GLN A 198 -0.37 12.03 7.27
CA GLN A 198 0.79 11.59 6.49
C GLN A 198 1.97 11.22 7.40
N GLN A 199 2.28 12.03 8.41
CA GLN A 199 3.38 11.78 9.34
C GLN A 199 3.19 10.48 10.13
N VAL A 200 1.95 10.17 10.54
CA VAL A 200 1.62 8.89 11.18
C VAL A 200 2.00 7.74 10.26
N ILE A 201 1.58 7.79 8.98
CA ILE A 201 1.88 6.72 8.02
C ILE A 201 3.39 6.60 7.75
N GLU A 202 4.12 7.71 7.60
CA GLU A 202 5.57 7.63 7.42
C GLU A 202 6.27 7.05 8.66
N GLY A 203 5.83 7.39 9.87
CA GLY A 203 6.39 6.81 11.11
C GLY A 203 6.12 5.30 11.27
N TYR A 204 5.05 4.75 10.68
CA TYR A 204 4.86 3.30 10.60
C TYR A 204 5.69 2.66 9.49
N ARG A 205 5.95 3.35 8.38
CA ARG A 205 6.85 2.85 7.33
C ARG A 205 8.28 2.69 7.82
N GLU A 206 8.77 3.61 8.63
CA GLU A 206 10.10 3.50 9.26
C GLU A 206 10.22 2.30 10.22
N ARG A 207 9.08 1.83 10.75
CA ARG A 207 8.97 0.67 11.64
C ARG A 207 8.48 -0.59 10.91
N ALA A 208 8.40 -0.56 9.59
CA ALA A 208 7.96 -1.72 8.81
C ALA A 208 8.93 -2.90 9.03
N VAL A 209 8.36 -4.08 9.24
CA VAL A 209 9.12 -5.32 9.39
C VAL A 209 9.48 -5.89 8.02
N GLU A 210 10.54 -6.72 7.98
CA GLU A 210 10.93 -7.43 6.76
C GLU A 210 9.83 -8.39 6.28
N ALA A 211 9.79 -8.62 4.98
CA ALA A 211 8.87 -9.58 4.40
C ALA A 211 9.14 -10.99 4.97
N GLY A 212 8.07 -11.69 5.36
CA GLY A 212 8.15 -13.06 5.88
C GLY A 212 8.24 -13.18 7.40
N VAL A 213 8.25 -12.07 8.14
CA VAL A 213 8.03 -12.09 9.59
C VAL A 213 6.67 -12.73 9.90
N GLU A 214 6.65 -13.71 10.80
CA GLU A 214 5.44 -14.45 11.14
C GLU A 214 4.33 -13.52 11.66
N GLY A 215 3.11 -13.71 11.15
CA GLY A 215 1.96 -12.86 11.47
C GLY A 215 1.94 -11.48 10.80
N SER A 216 3.00 -11.09 10.07
CA SER A 216 3.01 -9.84 9.30
C SER A 216 2.24 -9.96 7.98
N ALA A 217 1.64 -8.86 7.55
CA ALA A 217 0.97 -8.75 6.25
C ALA A 217 1.22 -7.36 5.64
N PRO A 218 1.21 -7.23 4.30
CA PRO A 218 1.21 -5.92 3.66
C PRO A 218 -0.10 -5.19 3.99
N VAL A 219 0.01 -3.99 4.57
CA VAL A 219 -1.14 -3.14 4.90
C VAL A 219 -1.26 -2.02 3.88
N ARG A 220 -2.42 -1.94 3.22
CA ARG A 220 -2.76 -0.87 2.29
C ARG A 220 -3.64 0.17 2.99
N VAL A 221 -3.20 1.43 2.94
CA VAL A 221 -3.95 2.56 3.52
C VAL A 221 -4.34 3.54 2.43
N HIS A 222 -5.62 3.94 2.40
CA HIS A 222 -6.14 5.04 1.58
C HIS A 222 -6.65 6.14 2.50
N VAL A 223 -6.29 7.38 2.21
CA VAL A 223 -6.82 8.55 2.93
C VAL A 223 -7.55 9.43 1.93
N HIS A 224 -8.85 9.64 2.16
CA HIS A 224 -9.70 10.52 1.36
C HIS A 224 -10.27 11.61 2.27
N ALA A 225 -9.76 12.84 2.14
CA ALA A 225 -10.28 14.00 2.85
C ALA A 225 -10.79 15.03 1.83
N PHE A 226 -12.10 15.27 1.82
CA PHE A 226 -12.74 16.19 0.89
C PHE A 226 -13.92 16.91 1.55
N PRO A 227 -14.16 18.18 1.21
CA PRO A 227 -15.35 18.88 1.67
C PRO A 227 -16.59 18.24 1.04
N ARG A 228 -17.68 18.18 1.79
CA ARG A 228 -19.03 17.92 1.25
C ARG A 228 -19.76 19.24 1.13
N ALA A 229 -20.59 19.39 0.10
CA ALA A 229 -21.49 20.53 0.01
C ALA A 229 -22.44 20.50 1.23
N GLU A 230 -22.68 21.66 1.85
CA GLU A 230 -23.75 21.77 2.83
C GLU A 230 -25.09 21.57 2.11
N GLU A 231 -25.90 20.63 2.57
CA GLU A 231 -27.32 20.64 2.23
C GLU A 231 -27.90 21.96 2.76
N LYS A 232 -28.23 22.88 1.86
CA LYS A 232 -29.08 24.00 2.24
C LYS A 232 -30.42 23.40 2.63
N PRO A 233 -30.93 23.60 3.86
CA PRO A 233 -32.29 23.18 4.17
C PRO A 233 -33.19 23.87 3.16
N ASP A 234 -34.03 23.08 2.48
CA ASP A 234 -35.11 23.62 1.64
C ASP A 234 -35.80 24.71 2.47
N GLY A 235 -35.75 25.95 1.98
CA GLY A 235 -36.41 27.06 2.65
C GLY A 235 -37.86 26.69 2.93
N PRO A 236 -38.47 27.13 4.04
CA PRO A 236 -39.82 26.73 4.41
C PRO A 236 -40.80 27.33 3.38
N GLY A 237 -41.14 26.57 2.34
CA GLY A 237 -41.89 27.15 1.22
C GLY A 237 -42.33 26.22 0.09
N GLY A 238 -42.28 24.90 0.25
CA GLY A 238 -42.77 23.95 -0.74
C GLY A 238 -43.76 22.96 -0.14
N ARG A 239 -44.99 23.39 0.16
CA ARG A 239 -46.09 22.43 0.40
C ARG A 239 -46.22 21.56 -0.87
N PRO A 240 -46.23 20.21 -0.79
CA PRO A 240 -46.79 19.43 -1.86
C PRO A 240 -48.27 19.80 -1.95
N GLY A 241 -48.67 20.37 -3.08
CA GLY A 241 -50.05 20.71 -3.36
C GLY A 241 -50.91 19.46 -3.27
N SER A 242 -51.89 19.50 -2.38
CA SER A 242 -53.04 18.62 -2.37
C SER A 242 -53.73 18.71 -3.74
N GLY A 243 -53.61 17.65 -4.53
CA GLY A 243 -54.35 17.44 -5.76
C GLY A 243 -55.06 16.10 -5.67
N GLU A 244 -56.28 16.14 -5.14
CA GLU A 244 -57.25 15.06 -5.10
C GLU A 244 -57.74 14.72 -6.52
N GLY A 245 -57.87 13.42 -6.84
CA GLY A 245 -58.82 12.94 -7.85
C GLY A 245 -58.26 12.05 -8.97
N ALA A 246 -58.28 10.73 -8.77
CA ALA A 246 -59.03 9.79 -9.63
C ALA A 246 -58.84 8.32 -9.20
N SER A 247 -59.83 7.83 -8.46
CA SER A 247 -60.42 6.48 -8.43
C SER A 247 -59.87 5.39 -9.39
N GLY A 248 -59.56 4.21 -8.83
CA GLY A 248 -59.46 2.92 -9.54
C GLY A 248 -59.17 1.75 -8.56
N PRO A 249 -59.84 0.58 -8.66
CA PRO A 249 -60.24 -0.21 -7.48
C PRO A 249 -59.22 -1.25 -7.00
N ALA A 250 -59.38 -1.65 -5.73
CA ALA A 250 -58.61 -2.67 -5.04
C ALA A 250 -58.87 -4.10 -5.57
N PRO A 251 -57.86 -4.99 -5.62
CA PRO A 251 -58.09 -6.41 -5.77
C PRO A 251 -58.43 -7.04 -4.40
N GLY A 252 -59.61 -7.66 -4.34
CA GLY A 252 -60.08 -8.43 -3.20
C GLY A 252 -59.20 -9.66 -2.92
N LYS A 253 -59.18 -10.07 -1.65
CA LYS A 253 -58.69 -11.39 -1.25
C LYS A 253 -59.70 -12.46 -1.68
N ASN A 254 -59.20 -13.49 -2.36
CA ASN A 254 -59.81 -14.81 -2.62
C ASN A 254 -60.62 -15.38 -1.43
N PRO A 255 -61.50 -16.37 -1.63
CA PRO A 255 -62.11 -16.88 -2.88
C PRO A 255 -63.58 -16.42 -3.07
#